data_AF-A0A1G0ZN00-F1
#
_entry.id   AF-A0A1G0ZN00-F1
#
_cell.length_a   1.000
_cell.length_b   1.000
_cell.length_c   1.000
_cell.angle_alpha   90.00
_cell.angle_beta   90.00
_cell.angle_gamma   90.00
#
_symmetry.space_group_name_H-M   'P 1'
#
loop_
_entity.id
_entity.type
_entity.pdbx_description
1 polymer ?
#
loop_
_entity_poly.entity_id
_entity_poly.type
_entity_poly.pdbx_seq_one_letter_code
_entity_poly.pdbx_strand_id
1 'polypeptide(L)'
;MERESRVRKQKNHDAVCFHAQQCCEKYLKACLLKAGKEPKKIHDLSALLEQVILLQPEWNVFRTDMAWLTQFGVSFRYPGESANAGFSNDAGSKCRKFRLIVRKSFNFK
;
A
#
# COMPACT_ATOMS: atom_id res chain seq x y z
N MET A 1 21.25 -29.56 -6.52
CA MET A 1 21.10 -28.70 -5.33
C MET A 1 19.70 -28.13 -5.33
N GLU A 2 18.76 -28.97 -4.96
CA GLU A 2 17.40 -28.60 -4.59
C GLU A 2 17.53 -27.75 -3.32
N ARG A 3 17.48 -26.42 -3.46
CA ARG A 3 17.33 -25.55 -2.30
C ARG A 3 15.86 -25.60 -1.91
N GLU A 4 15.62 -26.59 -1.06
CA GLU A 4 14.39 -26.88 -0.33
C GLU A 4 13.49 -25.64 -0.19
N SER A 5 12.39 -25.66 -0.94
CA SER A 5 11.24 -24.79 -0.77
C SER A 5 10.48 -25.17 0.51
N ARG A 6 11.14 -25.06 1.66
CA ARG A 6 10.43 -25.07 2.95
C ARG A 6 9.84 -23.69 3.20
N VAL A 7 8.89 -23.30 2.34
CA VAL A 7 7.96 -22.22 2.68
C VAL A 7 7.09 -22.76 3.80
N ARG A 8 7.56 -22.56 5.04
CA ARG A 8 6.75 -22.80 6.23
C ARG A 8 5.44 -22.06 6.02
N LYS A 9 4.34 -22.79 6.19
CA LYS A 9 2.96 -22.34 6.16
C LYS A 9 2.66 -21.43 7.37
N GLN A 10 3.52 -20.44 7.63
CA GLN A 10 3.24 -19.32 8.51
C GLN A 10 2.55 -18.27 7.67
N LYS A 11 1.40 -17.76 8.14
CA LYS A 11 0.81 -16.55 7.59
C LYS A 11 1.90 -15.47 7.69
N ASN A 12 2.51 -15.15 6.56
CA ASN A 12 3.51 -14.10 6.48
C ASN A 12 2.77 -12.76 6.54
N HIS A 13 2.38 -12.38 7.74
CA HIS A 13 1.62 -11.16 8.03
C HIS A 13 2.37 -9.92 7.52
N ASP A 14 3.70 -9.95 7.59
CA ASP A 14 4.57 -8.91 7.02
C ASP A 14 4.39 -8.81 5.50
N ALA A 15 4.33 -9.95 4.79
CA ALA A 15 4.07 -9.96 3.35
C ALA A 15 2.68 -9.38 3.02
N VAL A 16 1.65 -9.62 3.85
CA VAL A 16 0.32 -9.03 3.65
C VAL A 16 0.38 -7.50 3.77
N CYS A 17 1.02 -6.99 4.82
CA CYS A 17 1.18 -5.56 5.05
C CYS A 17 2.00 -4.90 3.92
N PHE A 18 3.11 -5.54 3.53
CA PHE A 18 3.97 -5.09 2.43
C PHE A 18 3.20 -5.04 1.10
N HIS A 19 2.46 -6.10 0.75
CA HIS A 19 1.66 -6.12 -0.47
C HIS A 19 0.51 -5.11 -0.43
N ALA A 20 -0.08 -4.85 0.73
CA ALA A 20 -1.08 -3.79 0.89
C ALA A 20 -0.49 -2.40 0.61
N GLN A 21 0.68 -2.10 1.17
CA GLN A 21 1.41 -0.85 0.90
C GLN A 21 1.73 -0.73 -0.60
N GLN A 22 2.32 -1.76 -1.21
CA GLN A 22 2.69 -1.76 -2.62
C GLN A 22 1.50 -1.62 -3.57
N CYS A 23 0.35 -2.20 -3.21
CA CYS A 23 -0.89 -2.06 -3.96
C CYS A 23 -1.37 -0.60 -3.95
N CYS A 24 -1.43 0.04 -2.77
CA CYS A 24 -1.79 1.45 -2.65
C CYS A 24 -0.80 2.35 -3.40
N GLU A 25 0.51 2.07 -3.30
CA GLU A 25 1.57 2.81 -4.00
C GLU A 25 1.34 2.82 -5.51
N LYS A 26 1.11 1.64 -6.10
CA LYS A 26 0.87 1.50 -7.54
C LYS A 26 -0.38 2.24 -8.00
N TYR A 27 -1.46 2.20 -7.22
CA TYR A 27 -2.68 2.93 -7.55
C TYR A 27 -2.49 4.44 -7.50
N LEU A 28 -1.83 4.97 -6.45
CA LEU A 28 -1.53 6.40 -6.35
C LEU A 28 -0.66 6.87 -7.53
N LYS A 29 0.39 6.10 -7.86
CA LYS A 29 1.25 6.37 -9.01
C LYS A 29 0.49 6.31 -10.33
N ALA A 30 -0.40 5.34 -10.49
CA ALA A 30 -1.26 5.22 -11.68
C ALA A 30 -2.21 6.41 -11.82
N CYS A 31 -2.79 6.91 -10.72
CA CYS A 31 -3.62 8.12 -10.74
C CYS A 31 -2.81 9.35 -11.18
N LEU A 32 -1.59 9.53 -10.66
CA LEU A 32 -0.70 10.62 -11.06
C LEU A 32 -0.33 10.54 -12.55
N LEU A 33 0.08 9.36 -13.01
CA LEU A 33 0.41 9.12 -14.41
C LEU A 33 -0.78 9.39 -15.34
N LYS A 34 -1.98 8.93 -14.96
CA LYS A 34 -3.21 9.19 -15.73
C LYS A 34 -3.56 10.68 -15.80
N ALA A 35 -3.18 11.46 -14.79
CA ALA A 35 -3.31 12.92 -14.80
C ALA A 35 -2.13 13.64 -15.48
N GLY A 36 -1.23 12.92 -16.16
CA GLY A 36 -0.07 13.49 -16.85
C GLY A 36 1.04 13.97 -15.91
N LYS A 37 1.01 13.58 -14.63
CA LYS A 37 2.07 13.91 -13.65
C LYS A 37 3.00 12.72 -13.47
N GLU A 38 4.30 12.96 -13.56
CA GLU A 38 5.29 11.93 -13.24
C GLU A 38 5.37 11.73 -11.72
N PRO A 39 5.05 10.52 -11.20
CA PRO A 39 5.18 10.25 -9.79
C PRO A 39 6.66 10.18 -9.39
N LYS A 40 7.00 10.83 -8.29
CA LYS A 40 8.32 10.69 -7.68
C LYS A 40 8.60 9.22 -7.32
N LYS A 41 9.84 8.77 -7.46
CA LYS A 41 10.31 7.43 -7.05
C LYS A 41 10.48 7.36 -5.53
N ILE A 42 9.39 7.57 -4.82
CA ILE A 42 9.28 7.47 -3.35
C ILE A 42 8.34 6.32 -2.99
N HIS A 43 8.56 5.73 -1.80
CA HIS A 43 7.71 4.69 -1.22
C HIS A 43 6.76 5.24 -0.13
N ASP A 44 6.81 6.55 0.11
CA ASP A 44 5.94 7.24 1.03
C ASP A 44 4.56 7.44 0.41
N LEU A 45 3.57 6.71 0.91
CA LEU A 45 2.19 6.79 0.43
C LEU A 45 1.54 8.12 0.78
N SER A 46 1.89 8.75 1.90
CA SER A 46 1.37 10.06 2.29
C SER A 46 1.84 11.11 1.30
N ALA A 47 3.13 11.13 0.99
CA ALA A 47 3.69 12.07 0.00
C ALA A 47 3.14 11.87 -1.42
N LEU A 48 2.80 10.63 -1.80
CA LEU A 48 2.09 10.36 -3.06
C LEU A 48 0.63 10.80 -2.99
N LEU A 49 -0.06 10.56 -1.87
CA LEU A 49 -1.44 10.98 -1.67
C LEU A 49 -1.59 12.49 -1.72
N GLU A 50 -0.67 13.27 -1.15
CA GLU A 50 -0.70 14.74 -1.23
C GLU A 50 -0.80 15.24 -2.67
N GLN A 51 -0.04 14.62 -3.58
CA GLN A 51 -0.05 14.99 -4.99
C GLN A 51 -1.38 14.63 -5.66
N VAL A 52 -2.00 13.51 -5.24
CA VAL A 52 -3.31 13.07 -5.74
C VAL A 52 -4.44 13.90 -5.16
N ILE A 53 -4.36 14.37 -3.91
CA ILE A 53 -5.37 15.24 -3.29
C ILE A 53 -5.53 16.55 -4.08
N LEU A 54 -4.46 17.07 -4.68
CA LEU A 54 -4.55 18.23 -5.58
C LEU A 54 -5.41 17.99 -6.83
N LEU A 55 -5.61 16.72 -7.21
CA LEU A 55 -6.46 16.30 -8.32
C LEU A 55 -7.84 15.83 -7.84
N GLN A 56 -7.88 15.22 -6.65
CA GLN A 56 -9.04 14.57 -6.05
C GLN A 56 -9.13 14.88 -4.54
N PRO A 57 -9.63 16.07 -4.16
CA PRO A 57 -9.60 16.54 -2.79
C PRO A 57 -10.35 15.64 -1.80
N GLU A 58 -11.37 14.90 -2.23
CA GLU A 58 -12.12 14.00 -1.36
C GLU A 58 -11.29 12.81 -0.86
N TRP A 59 -10.15 12.49 -1.48
CA TRP A 59 -9.25 11.44 -1.02
C TRP A 59 -8.43 11.84 0.20
N ASN A 60 -8.60 13.06 0.69
CA ASN A 60 -8.08 13.54 1.96
C ASN A 60 -8.41 12.61 3.15
N VAL A 61 -9.53 11.90 3.08
CA VAL A 61 -9.95 10.91 4.10
C VAL A 61 -8.97 9.76 4.28
N PHE A 62 -8.12 9.47 3.29
CA PHE A 62 -7.13 8.39 3.36
C PHE A 62 -5.80 8.79 3.97
N ARG A 63 -5.60 10.05 4.39
CA ARG A 63 -4.30 10.51 4.93
C ARG A 63 -3.77 9.64 6.05
N THR A 64 -4.62 9.36 7.04
CA THR A 64 -4.25 8.53 8.20
C THR A 64 -3.93 7.10 7.77
N ASP A 65 -4.73 6.54 6.87
CA ASP A 65 -4.53 5.18 6.35
C ASP A 65 -3.23 5.05 5.55
N MET A 66 -2.92 6.03 4.70
CA MET A 66 -1.69 6.04 3.90
C MET A 66 -0.45 6.26 4.77
N ALA A 67 -0.52 7.17 5.75
CA ALA A 67 0.56 7.37 6.71
C ALA A 67 0.87 6.09 7.50
N TRP A 68 -0.18 5.41 7.96
CA TRP A 68 -0.03 4.13 8.64
C TRP A 68 0.49 3.04 7.69
N LEU A 69 0.06 2.99 6.43
CA LEU A 69 0.53 1.98 5.48
C LEU A 69 1.98 2.21 5.03
N THR A 70 2.48 3.45 5.02
CA THR A 70 3.86 3.81 4.64
C THR A 70 4.89 3.04 5.48
N GLN A 71 4.61 2.76 6.75
CA GLN A 71 5.54 2.03 7.62
C GLN A 71 5.84 0.59 7.14
N PHE A 72 4.94 0.01 6.33
CA PHE A 72 5.12 -1.35 5.78
C PHE A 72 5.82 -1.37 4.42
N GLY A 73 6.24 -0.22 3.89
CA GLY A 73 6.90 -0.10 2.58
C GLY A 73 8.36 -0.54 2.58
N VAL A 74 8.97 -0.59 3.76
CA VAL A 74 10.30 -1.20 3.97
C VAL A 74 10.05 -2.54 4.64
N SER A 75 10.61 -3.62 4.11
CA SER A 75 10.61 -4.92 4.80
C SER A 75 11.04 -4.67 6.24
N PHE A 76 10.15 -4.95 7.22
CA PHE A 76 10.42 -4.80 8.65
C PHE A 76 11.74 -5.49 8.95
N ARG A 77 12.82 -4.69 9.05
CA ARG A 77 14.18 -5.16 9.30
C ARG A 77 14.52 -4.87 10.76
N TYR A 78 13.75 -5.45 11.67
CA TYR A 78 14.21 -5.71 13.03
C TYR A 78 13.70 -7.09 13.47
N PRO A 79 14.58 -7.99 13.92
CA PRO A 79 14.15 -9.25 14.51
C PRO A 79 13.44 -8.95 15.84
N GLY A 80 12.11 -9.03 15.86
CA GLY A 80 11.31 -8.83 17.09
C GLY A 80 9.91 -8.23 16.86
N GLU A 81 9.71 -7.46 15.78
CA GLU A 81 8.40 -6.88 15.42
C GLU A 81 7.84 -7.57 14.18
N SER A 82 7.37 -8.81 14.34
CA SER A 82 6.53 -9.43 13.30
C SER A 82 5.16 -8.77 13.30
N ALA A 83 4.64 -8.35 12.15
CA ALA A 83 3.26 -7.91 12.04
C ALA A 83 2.33 -9.00 12.60
N ASN A 84 1.50 -8.63 13.56
CA ASN A 84 0.52 -9.56 14.12
C ASN A 84 -0.67 -9.73 13.15
N ALA A 85 -1.54 -10.70 13.45
CA ALA A 85 -2.74 -10.94 12.65
C ALA A 85 -3.64 -9.70 12.52
N GLY A 86 -3.72 -8.86 13.56
CA GLY A 86 -4.46 -7.60 13.57
C GLY A 86 -3.97 -6.62 12.51
N PHE A 87 -2.67 -6.34 12.49
CA PHE A 87 -2.05 -5.46 11.49
C PHE A 87 -2.27 -5.97 10.07
N SER A 88 -2.12 -7.27 9.83
CA SER A 88 -2.33 -7.83 8.48
C SER A 88 -3.79 -7.69 7.99
N ASN A 89 -4.76 -7.86 8.89
CA ASN A 89 -6.18 -7.69 8.56
C ASN A 89 -6.50 -6.23 8.28
N ASP A 90 -5.99 -5.32 9.11
CA ASP A 90 -6.17 -3.89 8.97
C ASP A 90 -5.56 -3.36 7.67
N ALA A 91 -4.32 -3.77 7.35
CA ALA A 91 -3.66 -3.40 6.11
C ALA A 91 -4.44 -3.91 4.89
N GLY A 92 -4.86 -5.17 4.91
CA GLY A 92 -5.69 -5.75 3.85
C GLY A 92 -7.06 -5.07 3.72
N SER A 93 -7.68 -4.62 4.81
CA SER A 93 -8.96 -3.91 4.81
C SER A 93 -8.81 -2.50 4.23
N LYS A 94 -7.83 -1.72 4.71
CA LYS A 94 -7.53 -0.36 4.23
C LYS A 94 -7.19 -0.37 2.74
N CYS A 95 -6.31 -1.29 2.32
CA CYS A 95 -5.96 -1.46 0.90
C CYS A 95 -7.17 -1.82 0.02
N ARG A 96 -8.04 -2.73 0.48
CA ARG A 96 -9.25 -3.09 -0.27
C ARG A 96 -10.21 -1.91 -0.43
N LYS A 97 -10.46 -1.16 0.64
CA LYS A 97 -11.30 0.05 0.60
C LYS A 97 -10.75 1.07 -0.39
N PHE A 98 -9.45 1.37 -0.30
CA PHE A 98 -8.80 2.31 -1.21
C PHE A 98 -8.89 1.82 -2.67
N ARG A 99 -8.57 0.56 -2.94
CA ARG A 99 -8.64 -0.04 -4.28
C ARG A 99 -10.03 0.08 -4.90
N LEU A 100 -11.09 -0.19 -4.15
CA LEU A 100 -12.47 -0.08 -4.65
C LEU A 100 -12.78 1.35 -5.08
N ILE A 101 -12.39 2.33 -4.26
CA ILE A 101 -12.64 3.75 -4.50
C ILE A 101 -11.83 4.24 -5.71
N VAL A 102 -10.54 3.89 -5.78
CA VAL A 102 -9.67 4.24 -6.92
C VAL A 102 -10.23 3.70 -8.23
N ARG A 103 -10.64 2.42 -8.27
CA ARG A 103 -11.17 1.81 -9.50
C ARG A 103 -12.49 2.44 -9.93
N LYS A 104 -13.35 2.82 -8.98
CA LYS A 104 -14.60 3.53 -9.26
C LYS A 104 -14.35 4.94 -9.80
N SER A 105 -13.45 5.69 -9.19
CA SER A 105 -13.17 7.08 -9.59
C SER A 105 -12.40 7.19 -10.91
N PHE A 106 -11.45 6.30 -11.16
CA PHE A 106 -10.56 6.40 -12.33
C PHE A 106 -10.90 5.41 -13.44
N ASN A 107 -12.00 4.65 -13.34
CA ASN A 107 -12.44 3.67 -14.34
C ASN A 107 -11.32 2.67 -14.74
N PHE A 108 -10.44 2.33 -13.80
CA PHE A 108 -9.41 1.31 -14.01
C PHE A 108 -10.08 -0.06 -14.14
N LYS A 109 -10.15 -0.58 -15.39
CA LYS A 109 -10.69 -1.90 -15.71
C LYS A 109 -9.98 -3.01 -14.94
#